data_AF-A0A657AWV7-F1
#
_entry.id   AF-A0A657AWV7-F1
#
_cell.length_a   1.000
_cell.length_b   1.000
_cell.length_c   1.000
_cell.angle_alpha   90.00
_cell.angle_beta   90.00
_cell.angle_gamma   90.00
#
_symmetry.space_group_name_H-M   'P 1'
#
loop_
_entity.id
_entity.type
_entity.pdbx_description
1 polymer ?
#
loop_
_entity_poly.entity_id
_entity_poly.type
_entity_poly.pdbx_seq_one_letter_code
_entity_poly.pdbx_strand_id
1 'polypeptide(L)'
;MINADQLNDFLLRYEGYGPRYTSYPTALHFRDDFPLGSYLEQVTESNQHPVPRSLSLYIHVSFCASLCYCCGCNKVVTRNMSRADEYIELLSKEIALKAPLFESGRLVEQIHFGGGTPTFMSTDQIKEILELLAQSFHFGLPQKL
;
A
#
# COMPACT_ATOMS: atom_id res chain seq x y z
N MET A 1 -14.17 38.28 2.99
CA MET A 1 -14.39 37.33 1.87
C MET A 1 -13.50 37.77 0.73
N ILE A 2 -12.79 36.84 0.10
CA ILE A 2 -11.92 37.11 -1.06
C ILE A 2 -12.84 37.26 -2.28
N ASN A 3 -12.67 38.29 -3.11
CA ASN A 3 -13.46 38.47 -4.33
C ASN A 3 -12.85 37.69 -5.52
N ALA A 4 -13.56 37.65 -6.65
CA ALA A 4 -13.14 36.88 -7.82
C ALA A 4 -11.79 37.34 -8.40
N ASP A 5 -11.53 38.65 -8.43
CA ASP A 5 -10.28 39.20 -8.94
C ASP A 5 -9.09 38.82 -8.06
N GLN A 6 -9.26 38.89 -6.73
CA GLN A 6 -8.26 38.47 -5.76
C GLN A 6 -8.00 36.96 -5.81
N LEU A 7 -9.04 36.14 -6.03
CA LEU A 7 -8.86 34.70 -6.22
C LEU A 7 -8.06 34.41 -7.49
N ASN A 8 -8.35 35.11 -8.58
CA ASN A 8 -7.64 34.95 -9.85
C ASN A 8 -6.15 35.33 -9.71
N ASP A 9 -5.85 36.43 -9.00
CA ASP A 9 -4.46 36.82 -8.70
C ASP A 9 -3.73 35.73 -7.90
N PHE A 10 -4.38 35.11 -6.89
CA PHE A 10 -3.77 34.02 -6.14
C PHE A 10 -3.54 32.76 -6.98
N LEU A 11 -4.49 32.39 -7.82
CA LEU A 11 -4.34 31.22 -8.69
C LEU A 11 -3.19 31.43 -9.67
N LEU A 12 -3.10 32.59 -10.32
CA LEU A 12 -1.99 32.93 -11.23
C LEU A 12 -0.65 33.06 -10.51
N ARG A 13 -0.64 33.52 -9.26
CA ARG A 13 0.60 33.63 -8.46
C ARG A 13 1.14 32.27 -8.02
N TYR A 14 0.26 31.30 -7.75
CA TYR A 14 0.63 30.01 -7.17
C TYR A 14 0.36 28.81 -8.10
N GLU A 15 0.04 29.05 -9.38
CA GLU A 15 -0.01 28.00 -10.39
C GLU A 15 1.42 27.51 -10.65
N GLY A 16 1.73 26.31 -10.17
CA GLY A 16 3.08 25.78 -10.28
C GLY A 16 3.19 24.36 -9.75
N TYR A 17 4.32 23.73 -10.06
CA TYR A 17 4.61 22.39 -9.55
C TYR A 17 5.00 22.48 -8.07
N GLY A 18 4.05 22.14 -7.19
CA GLY A 18 4.33 21.94 -5.78
C GLY A 18 4.86 20.52 -5.49
N PRO A 19 5.61 20.33 -4.39
CA PRO A 19 5.97 18.99 -3.94
C PRO A 19 4.70 18.19 -3.63
N ARG A 20 4.68 16.91 -4.03
CA ARG A 20 3.60 16.00 -3.67
C ARG A 20 3.77 15.59 -2.21
N TYR A 21 3.00 16.21 -1.32
CA TYR A 21 2.96 15.86 0.09
C TYR A 21 2.13 14.58 0.32
N THR A 22 2.65 13.44 -0.15
CA THR A 22 2.05 12.11 0.09
C THR A 22 2.39 11.56 1.48
N SER A 23 3.50 12.03 2.06
CA SER A 23 3.95 11.73 3.42
C SER A 23 4.82 12.86 3.93
N TYR A 24 5.04 12.91 5.25
CA TYR A 24 6.04 13.76 5.87
C TYR A 24 6.90 12.95 6.86
N PRO A 25 8.23 12.93 6.72
CA PRO A 25 9.02 13.47 5.60
C PRO A 25 8.63 12.84 4.24
N THR A 26 8.92 13.55 3.16
CA THR A 26 8.63 13.07 1.79
C THR A 26 9.56 11.92 1.41
N ALA A 27 9.20 11.13 0.40
CA ALA A 27 10.03 10.02 -0.10
C ALA A 27 11.44 10.42 -0.55
N LEU A 28 11.69 11.72 -0.83
CA LEU A 28 13.04 12.24 -1.12
C LEU A 28 14.02 12.08 0.06
N HIS A 29 13.51 11.81 1.27
CA HIS A 29 14.32 11.57 2.46
C HIS A 29 14.60 10.08 2.70
N PHE A 30 14.08 9.19 1.86
CA PHE A 30 14.41 7.77 1.95
C PHE A 30 15.87 7.55 1.56
N ARG A 31 16.53 6.64 2.26
CA ARG A 31 17.92 6.28 2.02
C ARG A 31 18.02 4.77 1.84
N ASP A 32 18.88 4.34 0.94
CA ASP A 32 19.11 2.91 0.66
C ASP A 32 19.84 2.20 1.82
N ASP A 33 20.41 2.97 2.76
CA ASP A 33 21.15 2.48 3.92
C ASP A 33 20.30 2.36 5.20
N PHE A 34 18.97 2.39 5.08
CA PHE A 34 18.09 2.23 6.25
C PHE A 34 18.29 0.84 6.91
N PRO A 35 18.75 0.77 8.17
CA PRO A 35 19.11 -0.51 8.78
C PRO A 35 17.90 -1.40 9.03
N LEU A 36 18.02 -2.70 8.73
CA LEU A 36 17.01 -3.69 9.09
C LEU A 36 16.72 -3.73 10.59
N GLY A 37 17.75 -3.55 11.43
CA GLY A 37 17.60 -3.48 12.89
C GLY A 37 16.63 -2.37 13.32
N SER A 38 16.75 -1.18 12.71
CA SER A 38 15.84 -0.06 12.97
C SER A 38 14.40 -0.35 12.55
N TYR A 39 14.20 -1.08 11.44
CA TYR A 39 12.85 -1.56 11.08
C TYR A 39 12.28 -2.50 12.15
N LEU A 40 13.07 -3.49 12.59
CA LEU A 40 12.62 -4.46 13.60
C LEU A 40 12.32 -3.80 14.95
N GLU A 41 13.15 -2.85 15.38
CA GLU A 41 12.92 -2.04 16.59
C GLU A 41 11.58 -1.32 16.53
N GLN A 42 11.27 -0.67 15.40
CA GLN A 42 9.99 0.02 15.21
C GLN A 42 8.79 -0.94 15.22
N VAL A 43 8.93 -2.14 14.64
CA VAL A 43 7.89 -3.18 14.72
C VAL A 43 7.69 -3.62 16.17
N THR A 44 8.76 -3.91 16.91
CA THR A 44 8.71 -4.30 18.32
C THR A 44 8.08 -3.20 19.19
N GLU A 45 8.49 -1.95 19.01
CA GLU A 45 7.90 -0.80 19.71
C GLU A 45 6.40 -0.68 19.41
N SER A 46 5.99 -0.87 18.15
CA SER A 46 4.58 -0.81 17.76
C SER A 46 3.72 -1.91 18.40
N ASN A 47 4.31 -3.08 18.66
CA ASN A 47 3.67 -4.20 19.33
C ASN A 47 3.59 -3.96 20.85
N GLN A 48 4.63 -3.39 21.47
CA GLN A 48 4.67 -3.14 22.91
C GLN A 48 3.83 -1.94 23.39
N HIS A 49 3.20 -1.21 22.48
CA HIS A 49 2.33 -0.08 22.84
C HIS A 49 1.18 -0.57 23.74
N PRO A 50 0.80 0.11 24.84
CA PRO A 50 -0.21 -0.38 25.79
C PRO A 50 -1.57 -0.76 25.16
N VAL A 51 -1.89 -0.10 24.06
CA VAL A 51 -2.96 -0.49 23.14
C VAL A 51 -2.35 -0.47 21.74
N PRO A 52 -1.92 -1.61 21.19
CA PRO A 52 -1.34 -1.67 19.85
C PRO A 52 -2.38 -1.24 18.82
N ARG A 53 -1.96 -0.39 17.87
CA ARG A 53 -2.88 0.05 16.81
C ARG A 53 -3.21 -1.12 15.89
N SER A 54 -4.43 -1.11 15.38
CA SER A 54 -4.85 -1.99 14.29
C SER A 54 -3.94 -1.86 13.07
N LEU A 55 -3.90 -2.92 12.26
CA LEU A 55 -3.10 -3.03 11.06
C LEU A 55 -3.91 -2.58 9.83
N SER A 56 -3.22 -1.90 8.93
CA SER A 56 -3.69 -1.58 7.58
C SER A 56 -2.72 -2.18 6.58
N LEU A 57 -3.22 -3.05 5.71
CA LEU A 57 -2.42 -3.78 4.74
C LEU A 57 -2.59 -3.16 3.34
N TYR A 58 -1.48 -2.85 2.70
CA TYR A 58 -1.43 -2.36 1.32
C TYR A 58 -0.74 -3.38 0.43
N ILE A 59 -1.44 -3.87 -0.60
CA ILE A 59 -0.91 -4.82 -1.59
C ILE A 59 -0.75 -4.10 -2.93
N HIS A 60 0.48 -4.02 -3.42
CA HIS A 60 0.80 -3.31 -4.66
C HIS A 60 0.84 -4.24 -5.88
N VAL A 61 -0.24 -4.24 -6.67
CA VAL A 61 -0.34 -5.01 -7.90
C VAL A 61 0.25 -4.21 -9.04
N SER A 62 1.45 -4.56 -9.48
CA SER A 62 2.18 -3.76 -10.47
C SER A 62 1.65 -3.90 -11.91
N PHE A 63 0.73 -4.80 -12.22
CA PHE A 63 0.44 -5.16 -13.62
C PHE A 63 -0.68 -4.34 -14.25
N CYS A 64 -0.52 -4.01 -15.54
CA CYS A 64 -1.57 -3.43 -16.38
C CYS A 64 -1.63 -4.15 -17.73
N ALA A 65 -2.83 -4.43 -18.24
CA ALA A 65 -3.01 -5.05 -19.55
C ALA A 65 -2.68 -4.11 -20.72
N SER A 66 -2.78 -2.80 -20.50
CA SER A 66 -2.56 -1.77 -21.52
C SER A 66 -1.81 -0.55 -20.97
N LEU A 67 -1.23 0.23 -21.89
CA LEU A 67 -0.51 1.46 -21.57
C LEU A 67 -1.46 2.66 -21.60
N CYS A 68 -1.66 3.29 -20.45
CA CYS A 68 -2.22 4.64 -20.37
C CYS A 68 -1.10 5.68 -20.48
N TYR A 69 -1.14 6.55 -21.48
CA TYR A 69 -0.07 7.53 -21.74
C TYR A 69 0.08 8.62 -20.67
N CYS A 70 -0.96 8.86 -19.87
CA CYS A 70 -0.94 9.82 -18.76
C CYS A 70 -0.55 9.19 -17.41
N CYS A 71 -0.23 7.89 -17.37
CA CYS A 71 -0.02 7.17 -16.10
C CYS A 71 1.38 7.41 -15.53
N GLY A 72 1.44 7.90 -14.28
CA GLY A 72 2.67 8.03 -13.48
C GLY A 72 2.76 7.03 -12.32
N CYS A 73 1.97 5.96 -12.34
CA CYS A 73 1.97 4.93 -11.31
C CYS A 73 3.19 4.00 -11.48
N ASN A 74 3.68 3.43 -10.37
CA ASN A 74 4.59 2.28 -10.45
C ASN A 74 3.79 1.10 -11.02
N LYS A 75 4.16 0.66 -12.22
CA LYS A 75 3.47 -0.41 -12.94
C LYS A 75 4.33 -1.02 -14.06
N VAL A 76 3.96 -2.23 -14.46
CA VAL A 76 4.50 -3.03 -15.56
C VAL A 76 3.36 -3.34 -16.53
N VAL A 77 3.48 -2.88 -17.78
CA VAL A 77 2.50 -3.24 -18.83
C VAL A 77 2.86 -4.59 -19.41
N THR A 78 1.94 -5.54 -19.32
CA THR A 78 2.14 -6.91 -19.84
C THR A 78 0.81 -7.51 -20.27
N ARG A 79 0.86 -8.38 -21.30
CA ARG A 79 -0.26 -9.25 -21.68
C ARG A 79 -0.08 -10.68 -21.16
N ASN A 80 1.08 -10.99 -20.58
CA ASN A 80 1.32 -12.29 -19.99
C ASN A 80 0.66 -12.35 -18.60
N MET A 81 -0.47 -13.06 -18.51
CA MET A 81 -1.23 -13.24 -17.27
C MET A 81 -0.50 -14.11 -16.24
N SER A 82 0.46 -14.96 -16.66
CA SER A 82 1.24 -15.80 -15.73
C SER A 82 2.09 -14.99 -14.76
N ARG A 83 2.33 -13.71 -15.06
CA ARG A 83 3.01 -12.78 -14.15
C ARG A 83 2.26 -12.58 -12.83
N ALA A 84 0.93 -12.72 -12.84
CA ALA A 84 0.14 -12.69 -11.62
C ALA A 84 0.46 -13.89 -10.73
N ASP A 85 0.60 -15.09 -11.30
CA ASP A 85 0.90 -16.31 -10.55
C ASP A 85 2.29 -16.24 -9.91
N GLU A 86 3.31 -15.85 -10.68
CA GLU A 86 4.68 -15.62 -10.18
C GLU A 86 4.70 -14.58 -9.05
N TYR A 87 3.90 -13.52 -9.18
CA TYR A 87 3.79 -12.48 -8.16
C TYR A 87 3.13 -12.99 -6.88
N ILE A 88 2.06 -13.77 -6.98
CA ILE A 88 1.35 -14.34 -5.82
C ILE A 88 2.26 -15.29 -5.05
N GLU A 89 3.07 -16.10 -5.74
CA GLU A 89 4.05 -16.97 -5.09
C GLU A 89 5.08 -16.16 -4.27
N LEU A 90 5.59 -15.06 -4.82
CA LEU A 90 6.54 -14.20 -4.13
C LEU A 90 5.89 -13.42 -2.97
N LEU A 91 4.67 -12.91 -3.20
CA LEU A 91 3.87 -12.24 -2.17
C LEU A 91 3.63 -13.19 -0.99
N SER A 92 3.38 -14.48 -1.26
CA SER A 92 3.18 -15.47 -0.22
C SER A 92 4.41 -15.66 0.66
N LYS A 93 5.60 -15.71 0.04
CA LYS A 93 6.88 -15.76 0.78
C LYS A 93 7.09 -14.50 1.60
N GLU A 94 6.76 -13.33 1.06
CA GLU A 94 6.86 -12.07 1.80
C GLU A 94 5.92 -12.05 3.02
N ILE A 95 4.65 -12.44 2.85
CA ILE A 95 3.68 -12.54 3.95
C ILE A 95 4.19 -13.49 5.03
N ALA A 96 4.71 -14.67 4.66
CA ALA A 96 5.26 -15.62 5.61
C ALA A 96 6.47 -15.08 6.41
N LEU A 97 7.25 -14.18 5.82
CA LEU A 97 8.38 -13.52 6.50
C LEU A 97 7.94 -12.34 7.38
N LYS A 98 6.89 -11.62 6.97
CA LYS A 98 6.47 -10.37 7.61
C LYS A 98 5.41 -10.55 8.69
N ALA A 99 4.43 -11.42 8.46
CA ALA A 99 3.30 -11.62 9.38
C ALA A 99 3.74 -12.00 10.81
N PRO A 100 4.72 -12.91 11.02
CA PRO A 100 5.17 -13.27 12.36
C PRO A 100 5.81 -12.13 13.17
N LEU A 101 6.16 -11.01 12.53
CA LEU A 101 6.73 -9.85 13.22
C LEU A 101 5.67 -9.05 13.98
N PHE A 102 4.39 -9.20 13.64
CA PHE A 102 3.29 -8.47 14.27
C PHE A 102 2.55 -9.36 15.27
N GLU A 103 2.14 -8.78 16.40
CA GLU A 103 1.41 -9.53 17.43
C GLU A 103 0.11 -10.14 16.87
N SER A 104 -0.14 -11.41 17.20
CA SER A 104 -1.27 -12.20 16.67
C SER A 104 -2.64 -11.66 17.07
N GLY A 105 -2.73 -10.80 18.10
CA GLY A 105 -3.98 -10.16 18.52
C GLY A 105 -4.32 -8.88 17.75
N ARG A 106 -3.42 -8.37 16.90
CA ARG A 106 -3.63 -7.10 16.20
C ARG A 106 -4.60 -7.26 15.05
N LEU A 107 -5.73 -6.58 15.18
CA LEU A 107 -6.78 -6.56 14.19
C LEU A 107 -6.31 -5.91 12.89
N VAL A 108 -6.55 -6.57 11.75
CA VAL A 108 -6.52 -5.94 10.43
C VAL A 108 -7.85 -5.21 10.20
N GLU A 109 -7.81 -3.88 10.14
CA GLU A 109 -8.99 -3.04 9.89
C GLU A 109 -9.20 -2.72 8.42
N GLN A 110 -8.11 -2.69 7.64
CA GLN A 110 -8.17 -2.28 6.25
C GLN A 110 -7.22 -3.12 5.39
N ILE A 111 -7.71 -3.50 4.22
CA ILE A 111 -6.90 -4.07 3.15
C ILE A 111 -7.15 -3.24 1.90
N HIS A 112 -6.09 -2.78 1.27
CA HIS A 112 -6.17 -1.99 0.04
C HIS A 112 -5.28 -2.61 -1.04
N PHE A 113 -5.88 -2.93 -2.18
CA PHE A 113 -5.15 -3.31 -3.38
C PHE A 113 -4.97 -2.08 -4.26
N GLY A 114 -3.73 -1.71 -4.54
CA GLY A 114 -3.39 -0.56 -5.40
C GLY A 114 -2.31 -0.88 -6.42
N GLY A 115 -1.79 0.14 -7.08
CA GLY A 115 -0.69 0.03 -8.03
C GLY A 115 -1.12 0.25 -9.47
N GLY A 116 -0.80 -0.70 -10.35
CA GLY A 116 -1.27 -0.74 -11.72
C GLY A 116 -2.77 -1.01 -11.79
N THR A 117 -3.15 -2.26 -12.03
CA THR A 117 -4.55 -2.67 -12.14
C THR A 117 -4.77 -3.90 -11.28
N PRO A 118 -5.28 -3.77 -10.03
CA PRO A 118 -5.58 -4.93 -9.19
C PRO A 118 -6.45 -5.99 -9.86
N THR A 119 -7.40 -5.55 -10.69
CA THR A 119 -8.27 -6.41 -11.51
C THR A 119 -7.57 -7.01 -12.74
N PHE A 120 -6.25 -6.86 -12.88
CA PHE A 120 -5.43 -7.72 -13.73
C PHE A 120 -5.44 -9.16 -13.22
N MET A 121 -5.55 -9.35 -11.90
CA MET A 121 -5.72 -10.66 -11.30
C MET A 121 -7.17 -11.13 -11.43
N SER A 122 -7.35 -12.43 -11.61
CA SER A 122 -8.65 -13.08 -11.55
C SER A 122 -9.25 -13.02 -10.14
N THR A 123 -10.56 -13.25 -10.04
CA THR A 123 -11.25 -13.34 -8.75
C THR A 123 -10.66 -14.43 -7.86
N ASP A 124 -10.28 -15.58 -8.45
CA ASP A 124 -9.70 -16.71 -7.71
C ASP A 124 -8.33 -16.35 -7.13
N GLN A 125 -7.49 -15.65 -7.89
CA GLN A 125 -6.20 -15.14 -7.43
C GLN A 125 -6.36 -14.10 -6.31
N ILE A 126 -7.34 -13.19 -6.41
CA ILE A 126 -7.63 -12.23 -5.32
C ILE A 126 -8.09 -12.98 -4.07
N LYS A 127 -8.95 -13.99 -4.24
CA LYS A 127 -9.43 -14.82 -3.15
C LYS A 127 -8.28 -15.57 -2.46
N GLU A 128 -7.35 -16.14 -3.23
CA GLU A 128 -6.15 -16.82 -2.71
C GLU A 128 -5.31 -15.87 -1.82
N ILE A 129 -5.07 -14.63 -2.28
CA ILE A 129 -4.35 -13.63 -1.48
C ILE A 129 -5.10 -13.32 -0.19
N LEU A 130 -6.42 -13.12 -0.26
CA LEU A 130 -7.23 -12.82 0.93
C LEU A 130 -7.24 -13.98 1.93
N GLU A 131 -7.33 -15.21 1.45
CA GLU A 131 -7.25 -16.42 2.30
C GLU A 131 -5.89 -16.53 2.98
N LEU A 132 -4.80 -16.28 2.24
CA LEU A 132 -3.46 -16.29 2.80
C LEU A 132 -3.27 -15.20 3.87
N LEU A 133 -3.78 -13.99 3.63
CA LEU A 133 -3.75 -12.92 4.63
C LEU A 133 -4.58 -13.30 5.86
N ALA A 134 -5.77 -13.88 5.68
CA ALA A 134 -6.63 -14.32 6.78
C ALA A 134 -6.04 -15.47 7.60
N GLN A 135 -5.19 -16.30 7.00
CA GLN A 135 -4.41 -17.32 7.72
C GLN A 135 -3.22 -16.73 8.49
N SER A 136 -2.69 -15.60 8.04
CA SER A 136 -1.45 -15.01 8.56
C SER A 136 -1.66 -13.89 9.56
N PHE A 137 -2.80 -13.20 9.50
CA PHE A 137 -3.14 -12.05 10.35
C PHE A 137 -4.50 -12.22 11.01
N HIS A 138 -4.75 -11.48 12.10
CA HIS A 138 -6.04 -11.49 12.75
C HIS A 138 -7.03 -10.57 12.03
N PHE A 139 -8.01 -11.16 11.37
CA PHE A 139 -9.10 -10.43 10.73
C PHE A 139 -10.24 -10.28 11.73
N GLY A 140 -10.80 -9.08 11.78
CA GLY A 140 -12.04 -8.85 12.51
C GLY A 140 -13.17 -9.50 11.75
N LEU A 141 -14.05 -10.18 12.46
CA LEU A 141 -15.34 -10.51 11.87
C LEU A 141 -16.02 -9.19 11.48
N PRO A 142 -16.62 -9.10 10.27
CA PRO A 142 -17.34 -7.91 9.89
C PRO A 142 -18.38 -7.59 10.98
N GLN A 143 -18.30 -6.38 11.53
CA GLN A 143 -19.34 -5.84 12.39
C GLN A 143 -20.56 -5.68 11.48
N LYS A 144 -21.48 -6.66 11.55
CA LYS A 144 -22.79 -6.76 10.88
C LYS A 144 -23.04 -5.73 9.75
N LEU A 145 -23.12 -6.22 8.51
CA LEU A 145 -23.80 -5.50 7.42
C LEU A 145 -25.25 -5.19 7.78
#